data_AF-A0A5C5USZ4-F1
#
_entry.id   AF-A0A5C5USZ4-F1
#
_cell.length_a   1.000
_cell.length_b   1.000
_cell.length_c   1.000
_cell.angle_alpha   90.00
_cell.angle_beta   90.00
_cell.angle_gamma   90.00
#
_symmetry.space_group_name_H-M   'P 1'
#
loop_
_entity.id
_entity.type
_entity.pdbx_description
1 polymer ?
#
loop_
_entity_poly.entity_id
_entity_poly.type
_entity_poly.pdbx_seq_one_letter_code
_entity_poly.pdbx_strand_id
1 'polypeptide(L)'
;MFKAVSKLTRALWYLVTFRIDKASETLRMNPGVVSANYDRIIDEKRSRINQYKDAIAAMIAQEESKKEKLKGLTDEIERLEKLKAGAAAKARQVAEKHGGDVEATRADAEYQKCQTAFSDFTSTLNEKQARATEIEGDIEQLMENVNRHKLQIQSQMRDLEKLAEEKHDAVATILSAKEEQQIADLMTGLSEDRTSEELRELRELRQKASAKARVSRELAGLDTKQAEAEFMDFAATSQANDEFDALIGLTNKSAESDSDGSEPTRIPEA
;
A
#
# COMPACT_ATOMS: atom_id res chain seq x y z
N MET A 1 -47.54 -3.49 7.57
CA MET A 1 -46.64 -3.65 6.41
C MET A 1 -45.47 -2.64 6.37
N PHE A 2 -45.64 -1.38 6.80
CA PHE A 2 -44.56 -0.37 6.80
C PHE A 2 -43.32 -0.67 7.67
N LYS A 3 -43.49 -1.38 8.81
CA LYS A 3 -42.36 -1.82 9.66
C LYS A 3 -41.50 -2.94 9.04
N ALA A 4 -42.02 -3.68 8.06
CA ALA A 4 -41.28 -4.72 7.36
C ALA A 4 -40.42 -4.12 6.23
N VAL A 5 -40.98 -3.15 5.50
CA VAL A 5 -40.29 -2.39 4.45
C VAL A 5 -39.13 -1.57 5.05
N SER A 6 -39.34 -0.92 6.21
CA SER A 6 -38.26 -0.16 6.89
C SER A 6 -37.12 -1.04 7.44
N LYS A 7 -37.41 -2.31 7.74
CA LYS A 7 -36.38 -3.28 8.15
C LYS A 7 -35.56 -3.76 6.96
N LEU A 8 -36.22 -3.97 5.81
CA LEU A 8 -35.57 -4.38 4.56
C LEU A 8 -34.65 -3.30 3.99
N THR A 9 -35.08 -2.04 4.01
CA THR A 9 -34.22 -0.91 3.58
C THR A 9 -33.04 -0.69 4.51
N ARG A 10 -33.24 -0.83 5.83
CA ARG A 10 -32.14 -0.76 6.80
C ARG A 10 -31.17 -1.92 6.67
N ALA A 11 -31.65 -3.13 6.39
CA ALA A 11 -30.81 -4.29 6.12
C ALA A 11 -30.01 -4.12 4.81
N LEU A 12 -30.61 -3.58 3.76
CA LEU A 12 -29.92 -3.22 2.51
C LEU A 12 -28.84 -2.15 2.74
N TRP A 13 -29.13 -1.13 3.54
CA TRP A 13 -28.15 -0.12 3.92
C TRP A 13 -26.96 -0.74 4.63
N TYR A 14 -27.20 -1.54 5.68
CA TYR A 14 -26.12 -2.23 6.40
C TYR A 14 -25.35 -3.21 5.52
N LEU A 15 -25.99 -3.87 4.55
CA LEU A 15 -25.31 -4.77 3.62
C LEU A 15 -24.37 -4.00 2.68
N VAL A 16 -24.80 -2.81 2.22
CA VAL A 16 -23.95 -1.91 1.44
C VAL A 16 -22.78 -1.39 2.29
N THR A 17 -23.03 -0.91 3.50
CA THR A 17 -21.93 -0.44 4.39
C THR A 17 -20.97 -1.57 4.71
N PHE A 18 -21.48 -2.74 5.10
CA PHE A 18 -20.67 -3.92 5.42
C PHE A 18 -19.83 -4.43 4.23
N ARG A 19 -20.38 -4.43 3.01
CA ARG A 19 -19.61 -4.83 1.81
C ARG A 19 -18.55 -3.80 1.44
N ILE A 20 -18.85 -2.50 1.58
CA ILE A 20 -17.87 -1.43 1.39
C ILE A 20 -16.76 -1.53 2.43
N ASP A 21 -17.12 -1.75 3.70
CA ASP A 21 -16.16 -1.88 4.80
C ASP A 21 -15.25 -3.08 4.61
N LYS A 22 -15.80 -4.27 4.29
CA LYS A 22 -15.02 -5.47 3.97
C LYS A 22 -14.12 -5.30 2.74
N ALA A 23 -14.65 -4.73 1.66
CA ALA A 23 -13.84 -4.46 0.47
C ALA A 23 -12.71 -3.46 0.78
N SER A 24 -12.97 -2.46 1.63
CA SER A 24 -11.95 -1.50 2.08
C SER A 24 -10.88 -2.17 2.94
N GLU A 25 -11.26 -3.13 3.79
CA GLU A 25 -10.34 -3.88 4.65
C GLU A 25 -9.44 -4.78 3.81
N THR A 26 -10.00 -5.51 2.83
CA THR A 26 -9.22 -6.31 1.87
C THR A 26 -8.32 -5.46 0.98
N LEU A 27 -8.77 -4.27 0.55
CA LEU A 27 -7.95 -3.30 -0.18
C LEU A 27 -6.81 -2.74 0.67
N ARG A 28 -7.06 -2.46 1.95
CA ARG A 28 -6.06 -1.95 2.90
C ARG A 28 -5.02 -3.00 3.30
N MET A 29 -5.37 -4.29 3.21
CA MET A 29 -4.44 -5.42 3.40
C MET A 29 -3.77 -5.86 2.11
N ASN A 30 -3.94 -5.14 1.00
CA ASN A 30 -3.21 -5.44 -0.23
C ASN A 30 -1.75 -4.99 -0.09
N PRO A 31 -0.74 -5.85 -0.33
CA PRO A 31 0.67 -5.49 -0.23
C PRO A 31 1.05 -4.25 -1.05
N GLY A 32 0.48 -4.10 -2.25
CA GLY A 32 0.72 -2.95 -3.11
C GLY A 32 0.12 -1.65 -2.57
N VAL A 33 -1.07 -1.70 -1.96
CA VAL A 33 -1.71 -0.53 -1.33
C VAL A 33 -0.98 -0.12 -0.06
N VAL A 34 -0.53 -1.09 0.74
CA VAL A 34 0.31 -0.81 1.93
C VAL A 34 1.63 -0.20 1.52
N SER A 35 2.33 -0.79 0.56
CA SER A 35 3.57 -0.23 0.00
C SER A 35 3.38 1.21 -0.49
N ALA A 36 2.35 1.47 -1.28
CA ALA A 36 2.04 2.81 -1.79
C ALA A 36 1.70 3.82 -0.69
N ASN A 37 1.02 3.39 0.39
CA ASN A 37 0.75 4.24 1.54
C ASN A 37 2.04 4.59 2.29
N TYR A 38 2.93 3.63 2.52
CA TYR A 38 4.25 3.91 3.09
C TYR A 38 5.06 4.85 2.21
N ASP A 39 5.11 4.62 0.89
CA ASP A 39 5.79 5.51 -0.05
C ASP A 39 5.28 6.95 0.03
N ARG A 40 3.96 7.14 0.02
CA ARG A 40 3.35 8.45 0.20
C ARG A 40 3.75 9.10 1.51
N ILE A 41 3.73 8.37 2.63
CA ILE A 41 4.11 8.91 3.94
C ILE A 41 5.61 9.25 3.98
N ILE A 42 6.47 8.41 3.41
CA ILE A 42 7.91 8.63 3.32
C ILE A 42 8.20 9.90 2.49
N ASP A 43 7.56 10.04 1.33
CA ASP A 43 7.72 11.21 0.46
C ASP A 43 7.22 12.49 1.13
N GLU A 44 6.06 12.45 1.79
CA GLU A 44 5.56 13.58 2.58
C GLU A 44 6.52 13.95 3.72
N LYS A 45 7.06 12.96 4.45
CA LYS A 45 8.06 13.21 5.51
C LYS A 45 9.35 13.78 4.92
N ARG A 46 9.84 13.26 3.79
CA ARG A 46 11.02 13.78 3.10
C ARG A 46 10.82 15.23 2.67
N SER A 47 9.67 15.55 2.09
CA SER A 47 9.31 16.92 1.70
C SER A 47 9.28 17.86 2.90
N ARG A 48 8.64 17.47 4.00
CA ARG A 48 8.65 18.24 5.25
C ARG A 48 10.05 18.44 5.79
N ILE A 49 10.88 17.40 5.82
CA ILE A 49 12.29 17.52 6.24
C ILE A 49 13.02 18.56 5.38
N ASN A 50 12.84 18.56 4.07
CA ASN A 50 13.47 19.55 3.20
C ASN A 50 12.99 20.98 3.51
N GLN A 51 11.68 21.18 3.70
CA GLN A 51 11.14 22.49 4.12
C GLN A 51 11.73 22.95 5.45
N TYR A 52 11.93 22.03 6.40
CA TYR A 52 12.61 22.31 7.66
C TYR A 52 14.09 22.68 7.45
N LYS A 53 14.81 22.03 6.54
CA LYS A 53 16.19 22.41 6.19
C LYS A 53 16.25 23.83 5.64
N ASP A 54 15.33 24.18 4.75
CA ASP A 54 15.27 25.52 4.15
C ASP A 54 14.98 26.58 5.22
N ALA A 55 14.08 26.29 6.17
CA ALA A 55 13.81 27.16 7.31
C ALA A 55 15.05 27.34 8.21
N ILE A 56 15.75 26.25 8.53
CA ILE A 56 17.01 26.32 9.30
C ILE A 56 18.06 27.14 8.55
N ALA A 57 18.18 26.98 7.23
CA ALA A 57 19.11 27.76 6.41
C ALA A 57 18.76 29.26 6.44
N ALA A 58 17.48 29.61 6.36
CA ALA A 58 17.04 31.00 6.49
C ALA A 58 17.37 31.59 7.88
N MET A 59 17.22 30.81 8.96
CA MET A 59 17.60 31.24 10.31
C MET A 59 19.11 31.45 10.44
N ILE A 60 19.93 30.59 9.83
CA ILE A 60 21.39 30.75 9.80
C ILE A 60 21.77 32.01 9.02
N ALA A 61 21.15 32.26 7.87
CA ALA A 61 21.38 33.49 7.11
C ALA A 61 20.99 34.75 7.92
N GLN A 62 19.92 34.67 8.71
CA GLN A 62 19.51 35.74 9.61
C GLN A 62 20.54 35.96 10.74
N GLU A 63 21.07 34.88 11.33
CA GLU A 63 22.15 34.92 12.31
C GLU A 63 23.40 35.60 11.74
N GLU A 64 23.83 35.21 10.54
CA GLU A 64 24.98 35.80 9.84
C GLU A 64 24.78 37.29 9.56
N SER A 65 23.60 37.69 9.07
CA SER A 65 23.27 39.10 8.86
C SER A 65 23.31 39.92 10.15
N LYS A 66 22.86 39.35 11.28
CA LYS A 66 22.95 40.00 12.59
C LYS A 66 24.40 40.09 13.08
N LYS A 67 25.22 39.06 12.87
CA LYS A 67 26.66 39.10 13.18
C LYS A 67 27.39 40.18 12.40
N GLU A 68 27.06 40.36 11.13
CA GLU A 68 27.62 41.45 10.32
C GLU A 68 27.22 42.83 10.85
N LYS A 69 25.93 43.01 11.19
CA LYS A 69 25.45 44.26 11.81
C LYS A 69 26.11 44.53 13.16
N LEU A 70 26.29 43.50 13.99
CA LEU A 70 26.97 43.61 15.27
C LEU A 70 28.41 44.09 15.06
N LYS A 71 29.14 43.48 14.11
CA LYS A 71 30.50 43.91 13.77
C LYS A 71 30.54 45.39 13.35
N GLY A 72 29.62 45.82 12.49
CA GLY A 72 29.52 47.23 12.10
C GLY A 72 29.25 48.16 13.28
N LEU A 73 28.37 47.76 14.21
CA LEU A 73 28.12 48.52 15.44
C LEU A 73 29.36 48.55 16.36
N THR A 74 30.10 47.45 16.48
CA THR A 74 31.34 47.40 17.25
C THR A 74 32.38 48.38 16.70
N ASP A 75 32.56 48.41 15.36
CA ASP A 75 33.46 49.36 14.71
C ASP A 75 33.03 50.83 14.94
N GLU A 76 31.73 51.11 14.92
CA GLU A 76 31.18 52.43 15.22
C GLU A 76 31.35 52.82 16.70
N ILE A 77 31.18 51.87 17.62
CA ILE A 77 31.41 52.07 19.06
C ILE A 77 32.88 52.43 19.29
N GLU A 78 33.82 51.69 18.71
CA GLU A 78 35.26 51.97 18.83
C GLU A 78 35.61 53.36 18.28
N ARG A 79 34.99 53.75 17.15
CA ARG A 79 35.15 55.09 16.59
C ARG A 79 34.61 56.17 17.52
N LEU A 80 33.44 55.97 18.12
CA LEU A 80 32.85 56.92 19.07
C LEU A 80 33.68 57.05 20.35
N GLU A 81 34.26 55.95 20.84
CA GLU A 81 35.19 55.96 21.96
C GLU A 81 36.43 56.81 21.67
N LYS A 82 37.03 56.65 20.48
CA LYS A 82 38.15 57.48 20.02
C LYS A 82 37.77 58.96 19.91
N LEU A 83 36.59 59.28 19.36
CA LEU A 83 36.09 60.65 19.23
C LEU A 83 35.82 61.28 20.60
N LYS A 84 35.22 60.54 21.53
CA LYS A 84 34.99 60.94 22.92
C LYS A 84 36.32 61.21 23.64
N ALA A 85 37.30 60.34 23.48
CA ALA A 85 38.64 60.52 24.04
C ALA A 85 39.35 61.75 23.44
N GLY A 86 39.21 61.98 22.13
CA GLY A 86 39.74 63.15 21.45
C GLY A 86 39.10 64.46 21.92
N ALA A 87 37.78 64.48 22.09
CA ALA A 87 37.07 65.64 22.65
C ALA A 87 37.52 65.94 24.08
N ALA A 88 37.69 64.92 24.92
CA ALA A 88 38.22 65.07 26.27
C ALA A 88 39.67 65.58 26.29
N ALA A 89 40.54 65.06 25.43
CA ALA A 89 41.91 65.52 25.31
C ALA A 89 42.01 66.98 24.86
N LYS A 90 41.18 67.39 23.90
CA LYS A 90 41.10 68.78 23.45
C LYS A 90 40.58 69.71 24.55
N ALA A 91 39.57 69.28 25.31
CA ALA A 91 39.08 70.03 26.47
C ALA A 91 40.18 70.24 27.54
N ARG A 92 41.03 69.22 27.78
CA ARG A 92 42.19 69.33 28.69
C ARG A 92 43.21 70.36 28.20
N GLN A 93 43.54 70.36 26.90
CA GLN A 93 44.45 71.36 26.32
C GLN A 93 43.91 72.78 26.47
N VAL A 94 42.60 72.98 26.32
CA VAL A 94 41.99 74.31 26.56
C VAL A 94 42.09 74.69 28.03
N ALA A 95 41.84 73.76 28.95
CA ALA A 95 41.99 73.99 30.40
C ALA A 95 43.43 74.33 30.82
N GLU A 96 44.42 73.70 30.19
CA GLU A 96 45.85 73.97 30.42
C GLU A 96 46.25 75.37 29.95
N LYS A 97 45.69 75.88 28.83
CA LYS A 97 45.93 77.25 28.35
C LYS A 97 45.43 78.32 29.33
N HIS A 98 44.39 78.01 30.09
CA HIS A 98 43.82 78.89 31.13
C HIS A 98 44.47 78.69 32.51
N GLY A 99 45.56 77.92 32.61
CA GLY A 99 46.34 77.76 33.84
C GLY A 99 45.58 77.10 34.99
N GLY A 100 44.50 76.36 34.70
CA GLY A 100 43.67 75.73 35.72
C GLY A 100 42.59 76.62 36.34
N ASP A 101 42.38 77.85 35.83
CA ASP A 101 41.24 78.67 36.23
C ASP A 101 39.93 78.09 35.67
N VAL A 102 39.11 77.56 36.57
CA VAL A 102 37.90 76.79 36.25
C VAL A 102 36.81 77.68 35.65
N GLU A 103 36.70 78.94 36.08
CA GLU A 103 35.67 79.86 35.58
C GLU A 103 36.02 80.36 34.17
N ALA A 104 37.28 80.75 33.96
CA ALA A 104 37.77 81.17 32.64
C ALA A 104 37.69 80.03 31.61
N THR A 105 38.04 78.79 32.00
CA THR A 105 37.97 77.62 31.12
C THR A 105 36.53 77.28 30.73
N ARG A 106 35.56 77.39 31.63
CA ARG A 106 34.14 77.11 31.32
C ARG A 106 33.48 78.18 30.46
N ALA A 107 33.95 79.42 30.55
CA ALA A 107 33.50 80.51 29.70
C ALA A 107 34.07 80.44 28.27
N ASP A 108 35.14 79.66 28.07
CA ASP A 108 35.78 79.49 26.77
C ASP A 108 34.88 78.74 25.76
N ALA A 109 34.69 79.33 24.58
CA ALA A 109 33.84 78.80 23.54
C ALA A 109 34.36 77.46 22.94
N GLU A 110 35.68 77.22 22.93
CA GLU A 110 36.25 75.94 22.50
C GLU A 110 36.01 74.84 23.54
N TYR A 111 36.08 75.17 24.83
CA TYR A 111 35.77 74.22 25.90
C TYR A 111 34.30 73.79 25.87
N GLN A 112 33.38 74.74 25.72
CA GLN A 112 31.94 74.45 25.60
C GLN A 112 31.63 73.55 24.41
N LYS A 113 32.25 73.78 23.24
CA LYS A 113 32.12 72.89 22.08
C LYS A 113 32.61 71.47 22.37
N CYS A 114 33.74 71.32 23.07
CA CYS A 114 34.25 70.01 23.45
C CYS A 114 33.35 69.32 24.48
N GLN A 115 32.74 70.07 25.40
CA GLN A 115 31.78 69.56 26.37
C GLN A 115 30.51 69.04 25.69
N THR A 116 29.92 69.81 24.77
CA THR A 116 28.75 69.38 23.99
C THR A 116 29.07 68.16 23.13
N ALA A 117 30.19 68.17 22.40
CA ALA A 117 30.61 67.01 21.62
C ALA A 117 30.81 65.76 22.49
N PHE A 118 31.39 65.91 23.68
CA PHE A 118 31.57 64.80 24.62
C PHE A 118 30.24 64.24 25.13
N SER A 119 29.26 65.09 25.46
CA SER A 119 27.92 64.63 25.86
C SER A 119 27.21 63.91 24.71
N ASP A 120 27.30 64.45 23.49
CA ASP A 120 26.64 63.89 22.31
C ASP A 120 27.23 62.52 21.95
N PHE A 121 28.56 62.40 21.97
CA PHE A 121 29.23 61.11 21.75
C PHE A 121 28.92 60.11 22.86
N THR A 122 28.83 60.55 24.12
CA THR A 122 28.48 59.66 25.23
C THR A 122 27.05 59.14 25.10
N SER A 123 26.09 60.00 24.78
CA SER A 123 24.70 59.60 24.54
C SER A 123 24.61 58.61 23.39
N THR A 124 25.26 58.90 22.26
CA THR A 124 25.26 58.04 21.07
C THR A 124 25.95 56.70 21.34
N LEU A 125 27.05 56.71 22.10
CA LEU A 125 27.78 55.51 22.47
C LEU A 125 26.92 54.59 23.35
N ASN A 126 26.25 55.14 24.37
CA ASN A 126 25.35 54.37 25.23
C ASN A 126 24.21 53.74 24.42
N GLU A 127 23.62 54.49 23.48
CA GLU A 127 22.58 53.96 22.59
C GLU A 127 23.09 52.80 21.72
N LYS A 128 24.27 52.95 21.11
CA LYS A 128 24.85 51.90 20.26
C LYS A 128 25.28 50.68 21.06
N GLN A 129 25.84 50.86 22.26
CA GLN A 129 26.16 49.75 23.16
C GLN A 129 24.89 48.97 23.55
N ALA A 130 23.81 49.67 23.91
CA ALA A 130 22.54 49.01 24.21
C ALA A 130 22.01 48.21 23.00
N ARG A 131 22.06 48.78 21.79
CA ARG A 131 21.68 48.04 20.56
C ARG A 131 22.60 46.86 20.27
N ALA A 132 23.89 46.97 20.53
CA ALA A 132 24.84 45.88 20.36
C ALA A 132 24.48 44.71 21.29
N THR A 133 24.21 44.99 22.57
CA THR A 133 23.76 43.98 23.55
C THR A 133 22.42 43.34 23.17
N GLU A 134 21.47 44.12 22.64
CA GLU A 134 20.20 43.57 22.11
C GLU A 134 20.45 42.59 20.96
N ILE A 135 21.30 42.96 20.00
CA ILE A 135 21.64 42.10 18.85
C ILE A 135 22.42 40.85 19.30
N GLU A 136 23.31 40.96 20.28
CA GLU A 136 24.01 39.82 20.87
C GLU A 136 23.01 38.82 21.48
N GLY A 137 22.04 39.30 22.26
CA GLY A 137 20.98 38.46 22.81
C GLY A 137 20.12 37.79 21.73
N ASP A 138 19.76 38.53 20.69
CA ASP A 138 19.04 37.98 19.53
C ASP A 138 19.83 36.88 18.81
N ILE A 139 21.15 37.06 18.65
CA ILE A 139 22.03 36.08 18.03
C ILE A 139 22.09 34.80 18.88
N GLU A 140 22.24 34.94 20.20
CA GLU A 140 22.27 33.81 21.13
C GLU A 140 20.96 33.00 21.04
N GLN A 141 19.81 33.69 21.09
CA GLN A 141 18.51 33.05 20.96
C GLN A 141 18.34 32.35 19.60
N LEU A 142 18.78 32.96 18.50
CA LEU A 142 18.76 32.35 17.18
C LEU A 142 19.63 31.09 17.13
N MET A 143 20.85 31.14 17.68
CA MET A 143 21.76 30.00 17.74
C MET A 143 21.15 28.83 18.53
N GLU A 144 20.54 29.09 19.68
CA GLU A 144 19.84 28.07 20.46
C GLU A 144 18.70 27.43 19.66
N ASN A 145 17.88 28.25 19.00
CA ASN A 145 16.76 27.76 18.19
C ASN A 145 17.24 26.94 16.99
N VAL A 146 18.28 27.40 16.28
CA VAL A 146 18.92 26.66 15.17
C VAL A 146 19.43 25.30 15.66
N ASN A 147 20.10 25.25 16.81
CA ASN A 147 20.61 24.00 17.37
C ASN A 147 19.48 23.05 17.76
N ARG A 148 18.41 23.55 18.38
CA ARG A 148 17.21 22.76 18.71
C ARG A 148 16.61 22.14 17.44
N HIS A 149 16.45 22.92 16.38
CA HIS A 149 15.88 22.42 15.13
C HIS A 149 16.82 21.47 14.38
N LYS A 150 18.15 21.66 14.45
CA LYS A 150 19.14 20.69 13.94
C LYS A 150 19.03 19.33 14.63
N LEU A 151 18.82 19.30 15.94
CA LEU A 151 18.62 18.04 16.66
C LEU A 151 17.29 17.39 16.28
N GLN A 152 16.22 18.19 16.17
CA GLN A 152 14.91 17.71 15.76
C GLN A 152 14.94 17.08 14.36
N ILE A 153 15.60 17.73 13.40
CA ILE A 153 15.66 17.20 12.03
C ILE A 153 16.50 15.93 11.94
N GLN A 154 17.57 15.81 12.74
CA GLN A 154 18.33 14.57 12.85
C GLN A 154 17.49 13.41 13.42
N SER A 155 16.57 13.69 14.34
CA SER A 155 15.61 12.68 14.81
C SER A 155 14.65 12.28 13.69
N GLN A 156 14.07 13.26 12.99
CA GLN A 156 13.13 13.01 11.90
C GLN A 156 13.75 12.24 10.73
N MET A 157 15.03 12.48 10.43
CA MET A 157 15.76 11.72 9.41
C MET A 157 15.93 10.24 9.82
N ARG A 158 16.28 9.98 11.09
CA ARG A 158 16.35 8.61 11.61
C ARG A 158 14.99 7.91 11.62
N ASP A 159 13.92 8.63 11.96
CA ASP A 159 12.57 8.08 11.91
C ASP A 159 12.13 7.79 10.46
N LEU A 160 12.59 8.58 9.48
CA LEU A 160 12.33 8.31 8.07
C LEU A 160 13.05 7.04 7.59
N GLU A 161 14.29 6.82 8.02
CA GLU A 161 15.04 5.59 7.74
C GLU A 161 14.33 4.36 8.33
N LYS A 162 13.92 4.43 9.60
CA LYS A 162 13.13 3.37 10.24
C LYS A 162 11.83 3.10 9.51
N LEU A 163 11.11 4.14 9.08
CA LEU A 163 9.86 3.97 8.35
C LEU A 163 10.06 3.28 6.99
N ALA A 164 11.21 3.51 6.33
CA ALA A 164 11.56 2.82 5.10
C ALA A 164 11.86 1.33 5.36
N GLU A 165 12.51 0.99 6.47
CA GLU A 165 12.72 -0.40 6.92
C GLU A 165 11.38 -1.08 7.27
N GLU A 166 10.56 -0.45 8.11
CA GLU A 166 9.23 -0.93 8.51
C GLU A 166 8.33 -1.21 7.30
N LYS A 167 8.44 -0.42 6.22
CA LYS A 167 7.71 -0.67 4.97
C LYS A 167 8.03 -2.07 4.43
N HIS A 168 9.31 -2.43 4.34
CA HIS A 168 9.75 -3.70 3.77
C HIS A 168 9.23 -4.87 4.60
N ASP A 169 9.34 -4.78 5.92
CA ASP A 169 8.87 -5.81 6.85
C ASP A 169 7.34 -5.95 6.83
N ALA A 170 6.61 -4.83 6.80
CA ALA A 170 5.15 -4.84 6.73
C ALA A 170 4.65 -5.45 5.42
N VAL A 171 5.26 -5.08 4.29
CA VAL A 171 4.89 -5.64 2.97
C VAL A 171 5.21 -7.14 2.91
N ALA A 172 6.36 -7.56 3.43
CA ALA A 172 6.73 -8.99 3.50
C ALA A 172 5.74 -9.78 4.36
N THR A 173 5.41 -9.28 5.55
CA THR A 173 4.46 -9.91 6.48
C THR A 173 3.09 -10.10 5.84
N ILE A 174 2.57 -9.09 5.15
CA ILE A 174 1.28 -9.16 4.47
C ILE A 174 1.33 -10.11 3.28
N LEU A 175 2.43 -10.12 2.52
CA LEU A 175 2.61 -11.04 1.41
C LEU A 175 2.63 -12.49 1.90
N SER A 176 3.40 -12.80 2.94
CA SER A 176 3.44 -14.13 3.56
C SER A 176 2.08 -14.56 4.10
N ALA A 177 1.36 -13.67 4.80
CA ALA A 177 0.01 -13.98 5.30
C ALA A 177 -0.97 -14.28 4.15
N LYS A 178 -0.82 -13.59 3.01
CA LYS A 178 -1.64 -13.84 1.81
C LYS A 178 -1.30 -15.17 1.16
N GLU A 179 -0.02 -15.54 1.09
CA GLU A 179 0.43 -16.84 0.58
C GLU A 179 -0.06 -18.00 1.47
N GLU A 180 0.05 -17.86 2.80
CA GLU A 180 -0.49 -18.84 3.75
C GLU A 180 -2.01 -19.00 3.60
N GLN A 181 -2.74 -17.89 3.45
CA GLN A 181 -4.18 -17.94 3.19
C GLN A 181 -4.48 -18.67 1.88
N GLN A 182 -3.75 -18.38 0.80
CA GLN A 182 -3.94 -19.05 -0.49
C GLN A 182 -3.64 -20.56 -0.41
N ILE A 183 -2.62 -20.96 0.35
CA ILE A 183 -2.31 -22.37 0.60
C ILE A 183 -3.45 -23.03 1.39
N ALA A 184 -3.96 -22.38 2.44
CA ALA A 184 -5.08 -22.90 3.23
C ALA A 184 -6.37 -23.02 2.41
N ASP A 185 -6.69 -22.02 1.59
CA ASP A 185 -7.84 -22.02 0.68
C ASP A 185 -7.71 -23.11 -0.41
N LEU A 186 -6.49 -23.35 -0.90
CA LEU A 186 -6.21 -24.45 -1.81
C LEU A 186 -6.39 -25.80 -1.10
N MET A 187 -5.93 -25.95 0.15
CA MET A 187 -6.09 -27.18 0.94
C MET A 187 -7.56 -27.48 1.26
N THR A 188 -8.37 -26.46 1.58
CA THR A 188 -9.81 -26.62 1.85
C THR A 188 -10.59 -26.86 0.56
N GLY A 189 -10.27 -26.13 -0.52
CA GLY A 189 -10.86 -26.33 -1.84
C GLY A 189 -10.54 -27.70 -2.47
N LEU A 190 -9.32 -28.22 -2.29
CA LEU A 190 -8.97 -29.60 -2.66
C LEU A 190 -9.75 -30.64 -1.84
N SER A 191 -10.14 -30.30 -0.62
CA SER A 191 -10.87 -31.20 0.28
C SER A 191 -12.36 -31.29 -0.07
N GLU A 192 -12.99 -30.18 -0.49
CA GLU A 192 -14.43 -30.15 -0.79
C GLU A 192 -14.82 -30.68 -2.19
N ASP A 193 -14.02 -30.43 -3.24
CA ASP A 193 -14.49 -30.61 -4.64
C ASP A 193 -14.27 -32.00 -5.28
N ARG A 194 -13.40 -32.89 -4.78
CA ARG A 194 -13.16 -34.20 -5.45
C ARG A 194 -13.77 -35.40 -4.75
N THR A 195 -13.77 -35.44 -3.43
CA THR A 195 -14.17 -36.66 -2.70
C THR A 195 -15.70 -36.82 -2.60
N SER A 196 -16.42 -35.71 -2.54
CA SER A 196 -17.88 -35.70 -2.32
C SER A 196 -18.68 -35.95 -3.61
N GLU A 197 -18.22 -35.40 -4.73
CA GLU A 197 -18.85 -35.57 -6.04
C GLU A 197 -18.59 -36.95 -6.65
N GLU A 198 -17.35 -37.46 -6.60
CA GLU A 198 -17.00 -38.82 -7.07
C GLU A 198 -17.74 -39.91 -6.26
N LEU A 199 -17.89 -39.75 -4.93
CA LEU A 199 -18.67 -40.68 -4.11
C LEU A 199 -20.17 -40.61 -4.41
N ARG A 200 -20.69 -39.45 -4.82
CA ARG A 200 -22.10 -39.30 -5.22
C ARG A 200 -22.34 -40.00 -6.56
N GLU A 201 -21.47 -39.80 -7.54
CA GLU A 201 -21.55 -40.46 -8.85
C GLU A 201 -21.42 -41.98 -8.71
N LEU A 202 -20.49 -42.49 -7.91
CA LEU A 202 -20.35 -43.94 -7.66
C LEU A 202 -21.62 -44.54 -7.00
N ARG A 203 -22.30 -43.80 -6.13
CA ARG A 203 -23.58 -44.24 -5.53
C ARG A 203 -24.72 -44.25 -6.53
N GLU A 204 -24.82 -43.25 -7.40
CA GLU A 204 -25.80 -43.20 -8.49
C GLU A 204 -25.56 -44.32 -9.51
N LEU A 205 -24.30 -44.57 -9.89
CA LEU A 205 -23.92 -45.66 -10.80
C LEU A 205 -24.30 -47.02 -10.23
N ARG A 206 -24.08 -47.24 -8.92
CA ARG A 206 -24.53 -48.44 -8.19
C ARG A 206 -26.05 -48.57 -8.17
N GLN A 207 -26.77 -47.48 -7.89
CA GLN A 207 -28.24 -47.51 -7.90
C GLN A 207 -28.80 -47.80 -9.30
N LYS A 208 -28.21 -47.20 -10.34
CA LYS A 208 -28.58 -47.41 -11.74
C LYS A 208 -28.28 -48.83 -12.20
N ALA A 209 -27.16 -49.42 -11.80
CA ALA A 209 -26.84 -50.82 -12.08
C ALA A 209 -27.81 -51.80 -11.39
N SER A 210 -28.16 -51.53 -10.12
CA SER A 210 -29.17 -52.32 -9.39
C SER A 210 -30.56 -52.21 -10.01
N ALA A 211 -30.97 -51.01 -10.41
CA ALA A 211 -32.23 -50.77 -11.11
C ALA A 211 -32.24 -51.46 -12.49
N LYS A 212 -31.15 -51.38 -13.24
CA LYS A 212 -31.01 -52.07 -14.54
C LYS A 212 -31.08 -53.60 -14.37
N ALA A 213 -30.47 -54.15 -13.32
CA ALA A 213 -30.56 -55.58 -13.02
C ALA A 213 -31.99 -56.02 -12.63
N ARG A 214 -32.76 -55.17 -11.94
CA ARG A 214 -34.20 -55.40 -11.67
C ARG A 214 -35.04 -55.33 -12.93
N VAL A 215 -34.83 -54.31 -13.75
CA VAL A 215 -35.53 -54.14 -15.04
C VAL A 215 -35.20 -55.27 -16.01
N SER A 216 -33.96 -55.74 -16.07
CA SER A 216 -33.58 -56.93 -16.86
C SER A 216 -34.22 -58.21 -16.33
N ARG A 217 -34.45 -58.33 -15.02
CA ARG A 217 -35.16 -59.47 -14.41
C ARG A 217 -36.67 -59.40 -14.67
N GLU A 218 -37.25 -58.20 -14.76
CA GLU A 218 -38.65 -57.96 -15.14
C GLU A 218 -38.88 -58.18 -16.64
N LEU A 219 -37.97 -57.72 -17.50
CA LEU A 219 -38.00 -57.93 -18.96
C LEU A 219 -37.87 -59.42 -19.32
N ALA A 220 -36.96 -60.15 -18.66
CA ALA A 220 -36.84 -61.60 -18.86
C ALA A 220 -38.09 -62.38 -18.38
N GLY A 221 -38.93 -61.77 -17.54
CA GLY A 221 -40.21 -62.35 -17.11
C GLY A 221 -41.40 -62.01 -18.02
N LEU A 222 -41.23 -61.09 -18.97
CA LEU A 222 -42.32 -60.61 -19.84
C LEU A 222 -42.33 -61.26 -21.24
N ASP A 223 -41.22 -61.86 -21.68
CA ASP A 223 -41.07 -62.40 -23.05
C ASP A 223 -41.62 -63.83 -23.23
N THR A 224 -41.83 -64.60 -22.16
CA THR A 224 -42.34 -65.98 -22.26
C THR A 224 -43.86 -66.07 -22.41
N LYS A 225 -44.60 -64.99 -22.11
CA LYS A 225 -46.07 -64.98 -22.16
C LYS A 225 -46.66 -64.42 -23.47
N GLN A 226 -45.87 -63.69 -24.26
CA GLN A 226 -46.32 -63.16 -25.56
C GLN A 226 -45.99 -64.10 -26.73
N ALA A 227 -44.91 -64.91 -26.62
CA ALA A 227 -44.51 -65.84 -27.67
C ALA A 227 -45.50 -67.01 -27.89
N GLU A 228 -46.28 -67.46 -26.89
CA GLU A 228 -47.25 -68.56 -27.07
C GLU A 228 -48.56 -68.10 -27.75
N ALA A 229 -48.89 -66.81 -27.71
CA ALA A 229 -50.11 -66.28 -28.31
C ALA A 229 -49.99 -66.07 -29.84
N GLU A 230 -48.78 -65.80 -30.35
CA GLU A 230 -48.55 -65.50 -31.78
C GLU A 230 -48.42 -66.75 -32.67
N PHE A 231 -48.09 -67.93 -32.11
CA PHE A 231 -47.97 -69.17 -32.90
C PHE A 231 -49.29 -69.92 -33.14
N MET A 232 -50.35 -69.63 -32.38
CA MET A 232 -51.67 -70.27 -32.58
C MET A 232 -52.54 -69.57 -33.63
N ASP A 233 -52.32 -68.30 -33.91
CA ASP A 233 -53.12 -67.52 -34.87
C ASP A 233 -52.66 -67.67 -36.34
N PHE A 234 -51.45 -68.20 -36.59
CA PHE A 234 -50.90 -68.33 -37.95
C PHE A 234 -51.23 -69.66 -38.65
N ALA A 235 -51.92 -70.60 -37.99
CA ALA A 235 -52.28 -71.90 -38.56
C ALA A 235 -53.73 -71.97 -39.11
N ALA A 236 -54.54 -70.92 -38.97
CA ALA A 236 -55.99 -71.01 -39.20
C ALA A 236 -56.52 -70.37 -40.49
N THR A 237 -55.75 -69.65 -41.32
CA THR A 237 -56.34 -68.96 -42.49
C THR A 237 -55.38 -68.76 -43.67
N SER A 238 -55.39 -69.65 -44.68
CA SER A 238 -55.59 -69.30 -46.10
C SER A 238 -55.40 -70.52 -47.04
N GLN A 239 -56.40 -70.73 -47.90
CA GLN A 239 -56.61 -71.85 -48.82
C GLN A 239 -55.81 -71.77 -50.15
N ALA A 240 -55.61 -72.97 -50.71
CA ALA A 240 -55.60 -73.39 -52.12
C ALA A 240 -55.85 -72.34 -53.25
N ASN A 241 -54.95 -72.30 -54.24
CA ASN A 241 -55.18 -72.88 -55.59
C ASN A 241 -53.92 -72.78 -56.48
N ASP A 242 -53.75 -73.82 -57.30
CA ASP A 242 -52.76 -74.05 -58.35
C ASP A 242 -53.00 -73.18 -59.62
N GLU A 243 -52.14 -73.36 -60.64
CA GLU A 243 -52.26 -72.87 -62.04
C GLU A 243 -51.55 -71.54 -62.42
N PHE A 244 -50.25 -71.43 -62.10
CA PHE A 244 -49.29 -70.71 -62.97
C PHE A 244 -48.21 -71.66 -63.49
N ASP A 245 -48.71 -72.79 -63.97
CA ASP A 245 -48.13 -73.65 -64.99
C ASP A 245 -46.92 -73.06 -65.73
N ALA A 246 -45.85 -73.84 -65.68
CA ALA A 246 -45.36 -74.51 -66.87
C ALA A 246 -44.88 -73.66 -68.06
N LEU A 247 -44.71 -72.35 -67.92
CA LEU A 247 -44.52 -71.50 -69.09
C LEU A 247 -43.09 -71.20 -69.52
N ILE A 248 -42.01 -71.42 -68.74
CA ILE A 248 -40.66 -71.03 -69.24
C ILE A 248 -39.50 -71.90 -68.72
N GLY A 249 -39.63 -73.23 -68.76
CA GLY A 249 -38.56 -74.16 -68.32
C GLY A 249 -37.20 -73.99 -69.02
N LEU A 250 -36.11 -74.24 -68.28
CA LEU A 250 -34.85 -74.86 -68.75
C LEU A 250 -33.90 -75.16 -67.56
N THR A 251 -33.82 -76.46 -67.26
CA THR A 251 -32.79 -77.28 -66.59
C THR A 251 -31.41 -76.69 -66.24
N ASN A 252 -30.96 -76.91 -65.00
CA ASN A 252 -29.89 -77.87 -64.58
C ASN A 252 -29.56 -77.63 -63.09
N LYS A 253 -29.84 -78.56 -62.17
CA LYS A 253 -29.14 -79.82 -61.84
C LYS A 253 -27.99 -79.65 -60.84
N SER A 254 -28.24 -80.18 -59.63
CA SER A 254 -27.29 -80.76 -58.64
C SER A 254 -26.40 -79.79 -57.87
N ALA A 255 -26.01 -79.98 -56.60
CA ALA A 255 -26.21 -80.97 -55.52
C ALA A 255 -25.56 -80.30 -54.26
N GLU A 256 -26.08 -80.43 -53.03
CA GLU A 256 -25.57 -81.32 -51.94
C GLU A 256 -24.03 -81.43 -51.87
N SER A 257 -23.32 -81.41 -50.74
CA SER A 257 -23.59 -81.50 -49.29
C SER A 257 -22.23 -81.55 -48.56
N ASP A 258 -22.22 -81.24 -47.24
CA ASP A 258 -21.38 -81.84 -46.18
C ASP A 258 -19.83 -81.79 -46.24
N SER A 259 -19.13 -81.13 -45.31
CA SER A 259 -18.84 -81.44 -43.89
C SER A 259 -17.59 -82.31 -43.68
N ASP A 260 -16.83 -81.92 -42.64
CA ASP A 260 -16.04 -82.76 -41.72
C ASP A 260 -14.50 -82.64 -41.75
N GLY A 261 -13.89 -82.76 -40.57
CA GLY A 261 -12.52 -83.30 -40.43
C GLY A 261 -11.48 -82.51 -39.61
N SER A 262 -11.56 -82.63 -38.28
CA SER A 262 -10.47 -83.02 -37.35
C SER A 262 -9.07 -82.32 -37.33
N GLU A 263 -8.75 -81.77 -36.14
CA GLU A 263 -7.52 -81.90 -35.31
C GLU A 263 -6.29 -82.68 -35.83
N PRO A 264 -5.02 -82.39 -35.40
CA PRO A 264 -4.64 -82.54 -33.97
C PRO A 264 -3.47 -81.68 -33.41
N THR A 265 -3.35 -81.82 -32.09
CA THR A 265 -2.36 -81.37 -31.11
C THR A 265 -0.90 -81.76 -31.39
N ARG A 266 0.06 -80.91 -30.98
CA ARG A 266 1.27 -81.31 -30.24
C ARG A 266 2.05 -80.13 -29.64
N ILE A 267 2.31 -80.23 -28.35
CA ILE A 267 3.30 -79.46 -27.55
C ILE A 267 4.66 -80.18 -27.69
N PRO A 268 5.82 -79.55 -27.42
CA PRO A 268 6.36 -79.63 -26.05
C PRO A 268 7.15 -78.40 -25.56
N GLU A 269 7.29 -78.36 -24.23
CA GLU A 269 8.11 -77.47 -23.41
C GLU A 269 9.62 -77.71 -23.58
N ALA A 270 10.39 -76.67 -23.27
CA ALA A 270 11.72 -76.72 -22.65
C ALA A 270 11.84 -75.53 -21.68
#